data_AF-A0AAN0R198-F1
#
_entry.id   AF-A0AAN0R198-F1
#
_cell.length_a   1.000
_cell.length_b   1.000
_cell.length_c   1.000
_cell.angle_alpha   90.00
_cell.angle_beta   90.00
_cell.angle_gamma   90.00
#
_symmetry.space_group_name_H-M   'P 1'
#
loop_
_entity.id
_entity.type
_entity.pdbx_description
1 polymer ?
#
loop_
_entity_poly.entity_id
_entity_poly.type
_entity_poly.pdbx_seq_one_letter_code
_entity_poly.pdbx_strand_id
1 'polypeptide(L)'
;MQAAIKDSQGQLEVLRQEVITATEAFRSKSRFFVTQSGNGWAVVSASDNRVYGRNVSYPQAVRYAQSLERAIDARVMPVTAVIKARHIGERATRWVSLFALLLVVLAGAASA
;
A
#
# COMPACT_ATOMS: atom_id res chain seq x y z
N MET A 1 24.61 26.86 26.29
CA MET A 1 23.81 27.20 25.09
C MET A 1 24.49 26.79 23.77
N GLN A 2 25.79 27.04 23.56
CA GLN A 2 26.46 26.66 22.29
C GLN A 2 26.49 25.15 21.99
N ALA A 3 26.52 24.27 23.00
CA ALA A 3 26.52 22.82 22.80
C ALA A 3 25.20 22.28 22.21
N ALA A 4 24.05 22.81 22.66
CA ALA A 4 22.73 22.40 22.17
C ALA A 4 22.48 22.80 20.69
N ILE A 5 23.10 23.91 20.25
CA ILE A 5 23.01 24.38 18.86
C ILE A 5 23.84 23.47 17.94
N LYS A 6 25.05 23.06 18.38
CA LYS A 6 25.87 22.09 17.64
C LYS A 6 25.21 20.72 17.54
N ASP A 7 24.58 20.27 18.62
CA ASP A 7 23.88 18.98 18.63
C ASP A 7 22.66 18.99 17.71
N SER A 8 21.90 20.09 17.69
CA SER A 8 20.78 20.28 16.76
C SER A 8 21.24 20.32 15.28
N GLN A 9 22.40 20.91 15.00
CA GLN A 9 22.98 20.90 13.65
C GLN A 9 23.42 19.50 13.22
N GLY A 10 24.04 18.74 14.12
CA GLY A 10 24.40 17.34 13.87
C GLY A 10 23.17 16.47 13.56
N GLN A 11 22.09 16.64 14.33
CA GLN A 11 20.83 15.93 14.11
C GLN A 11 20.16 16.33 12.79
N LEU A 12 20.24 17.61 12.38
CA LEU A 12 19.72 18.08 11.10
C LEU A 12 20.44 17.46 9.91
N GLU A 13 21.77 17.32 9.98
CA GLU A 13 22.56 16.68 8.91
C GLU A 13 22.28 15.18 8.82
N VAL A 14 22.13 14.50 9.97
CA VAL A 14 21.71 13.09 10.02
C VAL A 14 20.31 12.91 9.41
N LEU A 15 19.36 13.76 9.81
CA LEU A 15 18.00 13.72 9.28
C LEU A 15 17.97 14.02 7.78
N ARG A 16 18.83 14.93 7.29
CA ARG A 16 19.01 15.17 5.86
C ARG A 16 19.48 13.91 5.13
N GLN A 17 20.49 13.24 5.68
CA GLN A 17 21.07 12.05 5.06
C GLN A 17 20.09 10.87 5.05
N GLU A 18 19.31 10.69 6.13
CA GLU A 18 18.22 9.72 6.18
C GLU A 18 17.14 10.03 5.14
N VAL A 19 16.75 11.29 5.01
CA VAL A 19 15.76 11.72 4.01
C VAL A 19 16.30 11.49 2.60
N ILE A 20 17.56 11.79 2.30
CA ILE A 20 18.17 11.52 0.99
C ILE A 20 18.16 10.02 0.69
N THR A 21 18.62 9.21 1.63
CA THR A 21 18.68 7.75 1.47
C THR A 21 17.27 7.15 1.29
N ALA A 22 16.30 7.59 2.08
CA ALA A 22 14.90 7.19 1.94
C ALA A 22 14.29 7.68 0.63
N THR A 23 14.70 8.85 0.13
CA THR A 23 14.24 9.42 -1.14
C THR A 23 14.84 8.68 -2.33
N GLU A 24 16.11 8.28 -2.27
CA GLU A 24 16.75 7.45 -3.30
C GLU A 24 16.18 6.03 -3.32
N ALA A 25 15.95 5.43 -2.15
CA ALA A 25 15.28 4.15 -2.04
C ALA A 25 13.85 4.22 -2.62
N PHE A 26 13.09 5.27 -2.29
CA PHE A 26 11.80 5.57 -2.91
C PHE A 26 11.94 5.68 -4.43
N ARG A 27 12.86 6.50 -4.94
CA ARG A 27 13.07 6.69 -6.38
C ARG A 27 13.36 5.39 -7.15
N SER A 28 14.04 4.41 -6.53
CA SER A 28 14.40 3.14 -7.17
C SER A 28 13.26 2.13 -7.32
N LYS A 29 12.22 2.21 -6.47
CA LYS A 29 11.11 1.25 -6.44
C LYS A 29 9.72 1.88 -6.55
N SER A 30 9.66 3.21 -6.50
CA SER A 30 8.40 3.93 -6.40
C SER A 30 7.67 3.95 -7.72
N ARG A 31 6.35 3.83 -7.62
CA ARG A 31 5.42 4.02 -8.73
C ARG A 31 5.23 5.50 -9.10
N PHE A 32 5.78 6.41 -8.31
CA PHE A 32 5.69 7.85 -8.51
C PHE A 32 7.09 8.48 -8.48
N PHE A 33 7.34 9.42 -9.40
CA PHE A 33 8.54 10.23 -9.37
C PHE A 33 8.18 11.70 -9.22
N VAL A 34 9.04 12.43 -8.50
CA VAL A 34 8.92 13.86 -8.30
C VAL A 34 9.76 14.56 -9.35
N THR A 35 9.17 15.48 -10.10
CA THR A 35 9.85 16.27 -11.13
C THR A 35 9.55 17.75 -10.96
N GLN A 36 10.45 18.61 -11.43
CA GLN A 36 10.22 20.05 -11.42
C GLN A 36 9.18 20.41 -12.49
N SER A 37 8.19 21.23 -12.12
CA SER A 37 7.12 21.66 -13.02
C SER A 37 6.84 23.15 -12.80
N GLY A 38 7.39 23.99 -13.68
CA GLY A 38 7.34 25.45 -13.56
C GLY A 38 8.00 25.92 -12.26
N ASN A 39 7.24 26.67 -11.45
CA ASN A 39 7.69 27.23 -10.17
C ASN A 39 7.52 26.26 -8.98
N GLY A 40 7.25 24.98 -9.24
CA GLY A 40 7.02 23.99 -8.18
C GLY A 40 7.44 22.59 -8.59
N TRP A 41 6.91 21.61 -7.86
CA TRP A 41 7.24 20.21 -7.97
C TRP A 41 5.99 19.39 -8.27
N ALA A 42 6.01 18.61 -9.34
CA ALA A 42 4.96 17.71 -9.73
C ALA A 42 5.27 16.28 -9.28
N VAL A 43 4.24 15.57 -8.82
CA VAL A 43 4.28 14.12 -8.59
C VAL A 43 3.67 13.45 -9.80
N VAL A 44 4.44 12.59 -10.47
CA VAL A 44 4.06 11.97 -11.73
C VAL A 44 4.12 10.45 -11.58
N SER A 45 3.14 9.75 -12.13
CA SER A 45 3.15 8.29 -12.15
C SER A 45 4.17 7.75 -13.15
N ALA A 46 4.95 6.78 -12.71
CA ALA A 46 5.90 6.06 -13.57
C ALA A 46 5.20 5.18 -14.62
N SER A 47 3.95 4.74 -14.39
CA SER A 47 3.25 3.82 -15.30
C SER A 47 2.58 4.52 -16.48
N ASP A 48 2.03 5.71 -16.26
CA ASP A 48 1.13 6.37 -17.21
C ASP A 48 1.45 7.85 -17.42
N ASN A 49 2.52 8.33 -16.79
CA ASN A 49 3.04 9.69 -16.90
C ASN A 49 2.02 10.78 -16.56
N ARG A 50 0.94 10.45 -15.83
CA ARG A 50 -0.02 11.45 -15.35
C ARG A 50 0.51 12.18 -14.13
N VAL A 51 0.16 13.46 -14.05
CA VAL A 51 0.42 14.30 -12.89
C VAL A 51 -0.67 14.07 -11.85
N TYR A 52 -0.27 13.65 -10.65
CA TYR A 52 -1.16 13.39 -9.52
C TYR A 52 -1.24 14.56 -8.54
N GLY A 53 -0.23 15.43 -8.53
CA GLY A 53 -0.24 16.62 -7.68
C GLY A 53 0.86 17.60 -8.03
N ARG A 54 0.64 18.87 -7.65
CA ARG A 54 1.62 19.95 -7.73
C ARG A 54 1.82 20.53 -6.34
N ASN A 55 3.07 20.65 -5.93
CA ASN A 55 3.49 21.10 -4.61
C ASN A 55 4.49 22.23 -4.75
N VAL A 56 4.49 23.16 -3.79
CA VAL A 56 5.35 24.34 -3.83
C VAL A 56 6.80 23.97 -3.51
N SER A 57 7.01 22.95 -2.66
CA SER A 57 8.35 22.53 -2.23
C SER A 57 8.60 21.04 -2.52
N TYR A 58 9.87 20.71 -2.77
CA TYR A 58 10.30 19.33 -3.00
C TYR A 58 9.93 18.38 -1.85
N PRO A 59 10.16 18.73 -0.56
CA PRO A 59 9.82 17.84 0.54
C PRO A 59 8.31 17.56 0.64
N GLN A 60 7.46 18.54 0.31
CA GLN A 60 6.01 18.33 0.24
C GLN A 60 5.64 17.37 -0.89
N ALA A 61 6.28 17.49 -2.06
CA ALA A 61 6.04 16.59 -3.18
C ALA A 61 6.43 15.14 -2.85
N VAL A 62 7.56 14.93 -2.17
CA VAL A 62 7.99 13.60 -1.72
C VAL A 62 7.01 13.01 -0.71
N ARG A 63 6.58 13.79 0.30
CA ARG A 63 5.57 13.33 1.28
C ARG A 63 4.24 12.97 0.62
N TYR A 64 3.83 13.74 -0.38
CA TYR A 64 2.62 13.47 -1.15
C TYR A 64 2.75 12.20 -2.01
N ALA A 65 3.91 11.98 -2.63
CA ALA A 65 4.18 10.74 -3.36
C ALA A 65 4.14 9.51 -2.42
N GLN A 66 4.73 9.62 -1.23
CA GLN A 66 4.67 8.56 -0.22
C GLN A 66 3.25 8.26 0.28
N SER A 67 2.40 9.29 0.45
CA SER A 67 1.01 9.07 0.86
C SER A 67 0.20 8.37 -0.24
N LEU A 68 0.46 8.69 -1.51
CA LEU A 68 -0.14 7.99 -2.64
C LEU A 68 0.26 6.51 -2.68
N GLU A 69 1.53 6.18 -2.40
CA GLU A 69 1.95 4.78 -2.29
C GLU A 69 1.24 4.05 -1.17
N ARG A 70 1.20 4.63 0.04
CA ARG A 70 0.47 4.02 1.17
C ARG A 70 -1.01 3.83 0.86
N ALA A 71 -1.64 4.78 0.15
CA ALA A 71 -3.04 4.67 -0.23
C ALA A 71 -3.28 3.56 -1.26
N ILE A 72 -2.32 3.31 -2.16
CA ILE A 72 -2.37 2.18 -3.11
C ILE A 72 -2.17 0.86 -2.37
N ASP A 73 -1.14 0.75 -1.53
CA ASP A 73 -0.90 -0.47 -0.74
C ASP A 73 -2.09 -0.78 0.17
N ALA A 74 -2.64 0.23 0.84
CA ALA A 74 -3.84 0.11 1.66
C ALA A 74 -5.10 -0.22 0.85
N ARG A 75 -5.15 0.02 -0.47
CA ARG A 75 -6.24 -0.45 -1.35
C ARG A 75 -6.00 -1.86 -1.89
N VAL A 76 -4.75 -2.29 -2.01
CA VAL A 76 -4.40 -3.66 -2.45
C VAL A 76 -4.63 -4.67 -1.33
N MET A 77 -4.39 -4.30 -0.06
CA MET A 77 -4.60 -5.19 1.09
C MET A 77 -6.07 -5.60 1.40
N PRO A 78 -7.12 -4.77 1.28
CA PRO A 78 -8.49 -5.16 1.64
C PRO A 78 -9.11 -6.14 0.65
N VAL A 79 -8.65 -6.20 -0.60
CA VAL A 79 -9.26 -7.04 -1.63
C VAL A 79 -8.88 -8.53 -1.44
N THR A 80 -7.65 -8.82 -1.03
CA THR A 80 -7.20 -10.21 -0.84
C THR A 80 -7.87 -10.89 0.36
N ALA A 81 -8.10 -10.15 1.44
CA ALA A 81 -8.79 -10.66 2.63
C ALA A 81 -10.26 -11.01 2.34
N VAL A 82 -10.97 -10.16 1.58
CA VAL A 82 -12.39 -10.38 1.24
C VAL A 82 -12.56 -11.54 0.25
N ILE A 83 -11.69 -11.65 -0.77
CA ILE A 83 -11.77 -12.75 -1.74
C ILE A 83 -11.48 -14.10 -1.06
N LYS A 84 -10.48 -14.16 -0.17
CA LYS A 84 -10.13 -15.40 0.54
C LYS A 84 -11.27 -15.85 1.45
N ALA A 85 -11.91 -14.94 2.17
CA ALA A 85 -13.06 -15.25 3.02
C ALA A 85 -14.28 -15.76 2.22
N ARG A 86 -14.62 -15.12 1.10
CA ARG A 86 -15.75 -15.55 0.26
C ARG A 86 -15.53 -16.92 -0.36
N HIS A 87 -14.32 -17.21 -0.82
CA HIS A 87 -14.02 -18.49 -1.46
C HIS A 87 -13.96 -19.67 -0.48
N ILE A 88 -13.53 -19.42 0.77
CA ILE A 88 -13.59 -20.41 1.85
C ILE A 88 -15.04 -20.69 2.24
N GLY A 89 -15.87 -19.65 2.38
CA GLY A 89 -17.29 -19.78 2.68
C GLY A 89 -18.04 -20.61 1.63
N GLU A 90 -17.86 -20.30 0.35
CA GLU A 90 -18.55 -21.01 -0.74
C GLU A 90 -18.12 -22.49 -0.86
N ARG A 91 -16.84 -22.81 -0.62
CA ARG A 91 -16.38 -24.21 -0.58
C ARG A 91 -16.98 -24.95 0.61
N ALA A 92 -16.95 -24.36 1.81
CA ALA A 92 -17.49 -24.97 3.01
C ALA A 92 -19.00 -25.30 2.84
N THR A 93 -19.79 -24.37 2.30
CA THR A 93 -21.23 -24.61 2.07
C THR A 93 -21.48 -25.74 1.08
N ARG A 94 -20.70 -25.86 0.00
CA ARG A 94 -20.86 -26.94 -0.99
C ARG A 94 -20.60 -28.33 -0.39
N TRP A 95 -19.55 -28.46 0.42
CA TRP A 95 -19.25 -29.74 1.08
C TRP A 95 -20.32 -30.10 2.11
N VAL A 96 -20.82 -29.12 2.88
CA VAL A 96 -21.91 -29.36 3.85
C VAL A 96 -23.18 -29.82 3.15
N SER A 97 -23.57 -29.19 2.03
CA SER A 97 -24.75 -29.62 1.25
C SER A 97 -24.59 -31.03 0.68
N LEU A 98 -23.39 -31.39 0.19
CA LEU A 98 -23.11 -32.74 -0.30
C LEU A 98 -23.17 -33.79 0.82
N PHE A 99 -22.62 -33.49 1.99
CA PHE A 99 -22.72 -34.37 3.16
C PHE A 99 -24.16 -34.54 3.63
N ALA A 100 -24.95 -33.46 3.66
CA ALA A 100 -26.36 -33.53 4.03
C ALA A 100 -27.17 -34.40 3.05
N LEU A 101 -26.93 -34.25 1.74
CA LEU A 101 -27.56 -35.09 0.72
C LEU A 101 -27.18 -36.57 0.87
N LEU A 102 -25.90 -36.85 1.11
CA LEU A 102 -25.42 -38.21 1.34
C LEU A 102 -26.12 -38.86 2.55
N LEU A 103 -26.27 -38.13 3.66
CA LEU A 103 -26.96 -38.62 4.85
C LEU A 103 -28.44 -38.91 4.59
N VAL A 104 -29.12 -38.07 3.79
CA VAL A 104 -30.52 -38.32 3.41
C VAL A 104 -30.65 -39.56 2.54
N VAL A 105 -29.74 -39.77 1.58
CA VAL A 105 -29.72 -40.97 0.73
C VAL A 105 -29.44 -42.23 1.56
N LEU A 106 -28.45 -42.19 2.47
CA LEU A 106 -28.13 -43.30 3.36
C LEU A 106 -29.28 -43.62 4.33
N ALA A 107 -29.95 -42.61 4.88
CA ALA A 107 -31.11 -42.80 5.74
C ALA A 107 -32.30 -43.40 4.98
N GLY A 108 -32.53 -42.96 3.74
CA GLY A 108 -33.54 -43.55 2.85
C GLY A 108 -33.23 -44.99 2.44
N ALA A 109 -31.95 -45.33 2.25
CA ALA A 109 -31.52 -46.70 1.94
C ALA A 109 -31.56 -47.65 3.15
N ALA A 110 -31.42 -47.13 4.37
CA ALA A 110 -31.53 -47.92 5.61
C ALA A 110 -32.99 -48.10 6.10
N SER A 111 -33.94 -47.38 5.51
CA SER A 111 -35.38 -47.45 5.83
C SER A 111 -36.22 -48.12 4.74
N ALA A 112 -35.57 -48.66 3.70
CA ALA A 112 -36.13 -49.55 2.68
C ALA A 112 -35.63 -50.98 2.90
#